data_AF-E3FNU8-F1
#
_entry.id   AF-E3FNU8-F1
#
_cell.length_a   1.000
_cell.length_b   1.000
_cell.length_c   1.000
_cell.angle_alpha   90.00
_cell.angle_beta   90.00
_cell.angle_gamma   90.00
#
_symmetry.space_group_name_H-M   'P 1'
#
loop_
_entity.id
_entity.type
_entity.pdbx_description
1 polymer ?
#
loop_
_entity_poly.entity_id
_entity_poly.type
_entity_poly.pdbx_seq_one_letter_code
_entity_poly.pdbx_strand_id
1 'polypeptide(L)'
;MLPSPRRVLTLEAPDAPGRPAHVSSASGIVRAGHWIHVVADDSLFLATFPAEGDAPGRLVRLFPGTLPEAPKARKALKPDLEALCLLEGVPEAPHGAVLAVPSGSTPERRRGALVPLEADGGLGTRVREVDFAPLYARLARELGTVNVEGAALTGGRLWLFNRGNDGEGQDAVVALDAGWVLRALGAGTPLPAEGVLTVRRWKLGRVGSVPLSFTDAAPLPDGRLVFTAAAEATQNAFLDGEVVGSALGVLSPEGKPLLLKHVTAKVKLEGVAAWPAPGGIHLLLVSDADDPSVAAPLFETLLTDANPG
;
A
#
# COMPACT_ATOMS: atom_id res chain seq x y z
N MET A 1 13.01 -16.36 -5.29
CA MET A 1 12.05 -16.10 -6.39
C MET A 1 12.43 -14.78 -7.02
N LEU A 2 12.33 -14.66 -8.35
CA LEU A 2 12.75 -13.46 -9.09
C LEU A 2 11.53 -12.83 -9.77
N PRO A 3 11.06 -11.66 -9.31
CA PRO A 3 10.08 -10.90 -10.05
C PRO A 3 10.66 -10.46 -11.39
N SER A 4 9.89 -10.60 -12.47
CA SER A 4 10.30 -10.20 -13.82
C SER A 4 9.78 -8.78 -14.09
N PRO A 5 10.59 -7.87 -14.66
CA PRO A 5 10.11 -6.55 -15.06
C PRO A 5 8.97 -6.69 -16.09
N ARG A 6 7.85 -6.01 -15.85
CA ARG A 6 6.68 -5.97 -16.74
C ARG A 6 6.63 -4.67 -17.53
N ARG A 7 6.74 -3.54 -16.83
CA ARG A 7 6.80 -2.19 -17.41
C ARG A 7 7.40 -1.20 -16.41
N VAL A 8 7.66 0.02 -16.85
CA VAL A 8 7.86 1.19 -15.98
C VAL A 8 6.58 2.03 -15.92
N LEU A 9 6.42 2.80 -14.84
CA LEU A 9 5.21 3.58 -14.56
C LEU A 9 5.28 5.00 -15.12
N THR A 10 5.28 5.12 -16.45
CA THR A 10 5.25 6.42 -17.15
C THR A 10 3.85 7.04 -17.19
N LEU A 11 3.77 8.36 -17.12
CA LEU A 11 2.54 9.15 -17.12
C LEU A 11 2.39 9.96 -18.41
N GLU A 12 1.16 10.28 -18.78
CA GLU A 12 0.85 11.17 -19.92
C GLU A 12 1.34 12.60 -19.67
N ALA A 13 1.32 13.03 -18.40
CA ALA A 13 1.77 14.34 -17.94
C ALA A 13 2.32 14.24 -16.51
N PRO A 14 3.26 15.12 -16.12
CA PRO A 14 3.80 15.14 -14.77
C PRO A 14 2.78 15.67 -13.75
N ASP A 15 3.00 15.34 -12.47
CA ASP A 15 2.16 15.79 -11.35
C ASP A 15 2.35 17.27 -10.99
N ALA A 16 3.48 17.86 -11.37
CA ALA A 16 3.77 19.29 -11.29
C ALA A 16 4.70 19.75 -12.42
N PRO A 17 4.71 21.05 -12.77
CA PRO A 17 5.68 21.61 -13.71
C PRO A 17 7.13 21.29 -13.31
N GLY A 18 7.97 20.93 -14.29
CA GLY A 18 9.39 20.63 -14.06
C GLY A 18 9.69 19.24 -13.49
N ARG A 19 8.68 18.44 -13.14
CA ARG A 19 8.87 17.04 -12.75
C ARG A 19 8.80 16.11 -13.97
N PRO A 20 9.44 14.93 -13.91
CA PRO A 20 9.27 13.89 -14.92
C PRO A 20 7.82 13.39 -15.00
N ALA A 21 7.41 12.94 -16.19
CA ALA A 21 6.10 12.33 -16.40
C ALA A 21 6.16 10.82 -16.06
N HIS A 22 6.41 10.49 -14.80
CA HIS A 22 6.38 9.12 -14.27
C HIS A 22 6.08 9.11 -12.78
N VAL A 23 5.70 7.93 -12.26
CA VAL A 23 5.70 7.65 -10.81
C VAL A 23 7.09 7.15 -10.43
N SER A 24 7.68 7.71 -9.38
CA SER A 24 9.00 7.30 -8.86
C SER A 24 8.89 6.52 -7.55
N SER A 25 8.15 7.07 -6.58
CA SER A 25 7.99 6.46 -5.25
C SER A 25 6.68 5.69 -5.15
N ALA A 26 6.59 4.58 -5.87
CA ALA A 26 5.38 3.76 -5.90
C ALA A 26 5.24 2.93 -4.62
N SER A 27 4.35 3.35 -3.72
CA SER A 27 4.21 2.82 -2.36
C SER A 27 2.99 1.91 -2.16
N GLY A 28 2.20 1.65 -3.20
CA GLY A 28 1.04 0.75 -3.08
C GLY A 28 0.30 0.59 -4.40
N ILE A 29 -0.29 -0.57 -4.61
CA ILE A 29 -0.92 -0.95 -5.89
C ILE A 29 -2.19 -1.78 -5.69
N VAL A 30 -3.22 -1.47 -6.48
CA VAL A 30 -4.40 -2.33 -6.60
C VAL A 30 -4.77 -2.55 -8.06
N ARG A 31 -5.43 -3.68 -8.35
CA ARG A 31 -5.97 -3.99 -9.68
C ARG A 31 -7.49 -4.05 -9.64
N ALA A 32 -8.15 -3.24 -10.44
CA ALA A 32 -9.60 -3.23 -10.60
C ALA A 32 -9.97 -3.33 -12.08
N GLY A 33 -10.64 -4.41 -12.48
CA GLY A 33 -11.01 -4.65 -13.87
C GLY A 33 -9.82 -4.57 -14.83
N HIS A 34 -9.89 -3.64 -15.78
CA HIS A 34 -8.84 -3.42 -16.79
C HIS A 34 -7.79 -2.38 -16.36
N TRP A 35 -7.78 -1.99 -15.09
CA TRP A 35 -6.94 -0.92 -14.57
C TRP A 35 -6.08 -1.38 -13.40
N ILE A 36 -4.91 -0.76 -13.30
CA ILE A 36 -4.03 -0.79 -12.14
C ILE A 36 -3.98 0.63 -11.58
N HIS A 37 -4.14 0.78 -10.28
CA HIS A 37 -4.02 2.05 -9.58
C HIS A 37 -2.82 1.99 -8.64
N VAL A 38 -1.99 3.02 -8.67
CA VAL A 38 -0.75 3.12 -7.90
C VAL A 38 -0.72 4.44 -7.16
N VAL A 39 -0.42 4.37 -5.87
CA VAL A 39 -0.19 5.55 -5.04
C VAL A 39 1.30 5.82 -4.92
N ALA A 40 1.65 7.10 -4.76
CA ALA A 40 2.99 7.51 -4.43
C ALA A 40 2.99 8.33 -3.15
N ASP A 41 3.89 8.01 -2.23
CA ASP A 41 4.00 8.64 -0.92
C ASP A 41 4.31 10.15 -0.99
N ASP A 42 4.90 10.58 -2.11
CA ASP A 42 5.39 11.94 -2.37
C ASP A 42 4.43 12.79 -3.21
N SER A 43 3.20 12.33 -3.46
CA SER A 43 2.25 12.96 -4.38
C SER A 43 0.91 13.35 -3.74
N LEU A 44 0.16 14.23 -4.42
CA LEU A 44 -1.24 14.57 -4.12
C LEU A 44 -2.23 13.86 -5.05
N PHE A 45 -1.73 12.91 -5.85
CA PHE A 45 -2.48 12.25 -6.92
C PHE A 45 -2.43 10.74 -6.75
N LEU A 46 -3.44 10.08 -7.33
CA LEU A 46 -3.45 8.66 -7.60
C LEU A 46 -3.16 8.44 -9.08
N ALA A 47 -2.20 7.59 -9.40
CA ALA A 47 -1.90 7.23 -10.78
C ALA A 47 -2.73 6.00 -11.19
N THR A 48 -3.26 6.00 -12.42
CA THR A 48 -3.99 4.86 -12.98
C THR A 48 -3.48 4.51 -14.36
N PHE A 49 -3.30 3.21 -14.60
CA PHE A 49 -2.67 2.63 -15.78
C PHE A 49 -3.55 1.52 -16.36
N PRO A 50 -3.58 1.33 -17.69
CA PRO A 50 -4.11 0.11 -18.27
C PRO A 50 -3.40 -1.10 -17.68
N ALA A 51 -4.18 -2.12 -17.29
CA ALA A 51 -3.64 -3.34 -16.71
C ALA A 51 -2.85 -4.19 -17.71
N GLU A 52 -3.12 -4.00 -19.00
CA GLU A 52 -2.44 -4.65 -20.13
C GLU A 52 -1.80 -3.60 -21.05
N GLY A 53 -0.69 -3.99 -21.69
CA GLY A 53 0.10 -3.10 -22.53
C GLY A 53 0.98 -2.11 -21.76
N ASP A 54 1.55 -1.16 -22.48
CA ASP A 54 2.57 -0.23 -22.02
C ASP A 54 2.14 1.25 -22.09
N ALA A 55 0.89 1.52 -22.47
CA ALA A 55 0.34 2.87 -22.56
C ALA A 55 0.53 3.64 -21.22
N PRO A 56 0.90 4.93 -21.28
CA PRO A 56 1.14 5.73 -20.09
C PRO A 56 -0.10 5.85 -19.21
N GLY A 57 0.12 6.06 -17.92
CA GLY A 57 -0.94 6.30 -16.95
C GLY A 57 -1.40 7.75 -16.91
N ARG A 58 -2.54 7.97 -16.26
CA ARG A 58 -3.09 9.30 -15.97
C ARG A 58 -3.17 9.53 -14.47
N LEU A 59 -3.24 10.80 -14.08
CA LEU A 59 -3.35 11.21 -12.68
C LEU A 59 -4.77 11.62 -12.32
N VAL A 60 -5.25 11.18 -11.17
CA VAL A 60 -6.47 11.66 -10.51
C VAL A 60 -6.07 12.39 -9.24
N ARG A 61 -6.49 13.64 -9.11
CA ARG A 61 -6.14 14.46 -7.93
C ARG A 61 -6.88 13.96 -6.70
N LEU A 62 -6.14 13.67 -5.63
CA LEU A 62 -6.69 13.27 -4.34
C LEU A 62 -6.92 14.46 -3.41
N PHE A 63 -5.94 15.36 -3.33
CA PHE A 63 -5.97 16.50 -2.42
C PHE A 63 -5.75 17.83 -3.17
N PRO A 64 -6.35 18.94 -2.69
CA PRO A 64 -6.11 20.25 -3.24
C PRO A 64 -4.68 20.74 -2.95
N GLY A 65 -4.26 21.78 -3.68
CA GLY A 65 -2.99 22.47 -3.43
C GLY A 65 -1.80 21.90 -4.21
N THR A 66 -0.60 22.28 -3.76
CA THR A 66 0.69 21.92 -4.36
C THR A 66 1.67 21.53 -3.27
N LEU A 67 2.61 20.64 -3.60
CA LEU A 67 3.70 20.28 -2.71
C LEU A 67 4.96 21.09 -3.08
N PRO A 68 5.73 21.57 -2.09
CA PRO A 68 7.01 22.22 -2.35
C PRO A 68 7.97 21.33 -3.14
N GLU A 69 8.91 21.94 -3.87
CA GLU A 69 10.01 21.22 -4.50
C GLU A 69 11.09 20.81 -3.49
N ALA A 70 11.35 21.67 -2.49
CA ALA A 70 12.39 21.42 -1.50
C ALA A 70 12.08 20.16 -0.66
N PRO A 71 12.98 19.14 -0.62
CA PRO A 71 12.67 17.83 -0.03
C PRO A 71 12.18 17.90 1.43
N LYS A 72 12.82 18.71 2.28
CA LYS A 72 12.43 18.85 3.69
C LYS A 72 11.05 19.47 3.86
N ALA A 73 10.71 20.47 3.04
CA ALA A 73 9.40 21.13 3.09
C ALA A 73 8.31 20.22 2.52
N ARG A 74 8.62 19.47 1.45
CA ARG A 74 7.74 18.44 0.89
C ARG A 74 7.44 17.34 1.91
N LYS A 75 8.46 16.77 2.55
CA LYS A 75 8.32 15.69 3.55
C LYS A 75 7.42 16.09 4.73
N ALA A 76 7.44 17.38 5.10
CA ALA A 76 6.60 17.92 6.18
C ALA A 76 5.13 18.12 5.79
N LEU A 77 4.82 18.25 4.49
CA LEU A 77 3.46 18.56 4.00
C LEU A 77 2.80 17.41 3.23
N LYS A 78 3.57 16.42 2.76
CA LYS A 78 3.03 15.28 2.01
C LYS A 78 2.03 14.48 2.86
N PRO A 79 0.91 14.01 2.28
CA PRO A 79 -0.08 13.22 3.00
C PRO A 79 0.45 11.85 3.40
N ASP A 80 1.51 11.36 2.74
CA ASP A 80 2.19 10.09 3.06
C ASP A 80 1.23 8.92 2.91
N LEU A 81 0.70 8.75 1.70
CA LEU A 81 -0.19 7.65 1.35
C LEU A 81 0.64 6.43 0.96
N GLU A 82 0.64 5.42 1.83
CA GLU A 82 1.55 4.26 1.76
C GLU A 82 0.81 2.95 1.42
N ALA A 83 -0.51 2.99 1.23
CA ALA A 83 -1.25 1.79 0.85
C ALA A 83 -2.53 2.12 0.08
N LEU A 84 -2.98 1.17 -0.72
CA LEU A 84 -4.27 1.19 -1.40
C LEU A 84 -5.09 -0.04 -1.01
N CYS A 85 -6.38 0.17 -0.78
CA CYS A 85 -7.31 -0.91 -0.49
C CYS A 85 -8.54 -0.81 -1.39
N LEU A 86 -8.86 -1.91 -2.10
CA LEU A 86 -10.12 -2.02 -2.83
C LEU A 86 -11.25 -2.31 -1.85
N LEU A 87 -12.28 -1.49 -1.93
CA LEU A 87 -13.48 -1.61 -1.11
C LEU A 87 -14.67 -2.01 -1.95
N GLU A 88 -15.40 -3.00 -1.45
CA GLU A 88 -16.73 -3.37 -1.94
C GLU A 88 -17.78 -2.93 -0.92
N GLY A 89 -19.03 -2.75 -1.37
CA GLY A 89 -20.15 -2.41 -0.48
C GLY A 89 -20.09 -1.00 0.11
N VAL A 90 -19.31 -0.09 -0.47
CA VAL A 90 -19.30 1.33 -0.09
C VAL A 90 -20.60 1.98 -0.57
N PRO A 91 -21.37 2.66 0.31
CA PRO A 91 -22.56 3.39 -0.11
C PRO A 91 -22.23 4.43 -1.20
N GLU A 92 -23.12 4.57 -2.18
CA GLU A 92 -22.97 5.47 -3.34
C GLU A 92 -21.85 5.11 -4.35
N ALA A 93 -21.15 3.99 -4.15
CA ALA A 93 -20.13 3.49 -5.08
C ALA A 93 -20.45 2.03 -5.49
N PRO A 94 -21.41 1.81 -6.42
CA PRO A 94 -21.93 0.48 -6.75
C PRO A 94 -20.89 -0.46 -7.37
N HIS A 95 -19.82 0.08 -7.94
CA HIS A 95 -18.71 -0.68 -8.52
C HIS A 95 -17.50 -0.79 -7.58
N GLY A 96 -17.68 -0.41 -6.31
CA GLY A 96 -16.61 -0.34 -5.32
C GLY A 96 -15.86 1.00 -5.34
N ALA A 97 -14.82 1.08 -4.52
CA ALA A 97 -13.99 2.26 -4.38
C ALA A 97 -12.53 1.89 -4.04
N VAL A 98 -11.60 2.78 -4.33
CA VAL A 98 -10.22 2.73 -3.85
C VAL A 98 -10.10 3.61 -2.61
N LEU A 99 -9.65 3.04 -1.50
CA LEU A 99 -9.24 3.78 -0.32
C LEU A 99 -7.73 3.93 -0.33
N ALA A 100 -7.24 5.18 -0.43
CA ALA A 100 -5.86 5.53 -0.20
C ALA A 100 -5.62 5.76 1.29
N VAL A 101 -4.71 4.98 1.87
CA VAL A 101 -4.47 4.86 3.29
C VAL A 101 -3.20 5.64 3.66
N PRO A 102 -3.28 6.61 4.58
CA PRO A 102 -2.11 7.37 5.00
C PRO A 102 -1.30 6.61 6.06
N SER A 103 -0.01 6.89 6.19
CA SER A 103 0.88 6.17 7.10
C SER A 103 0.52 6.33 8.58
N GLY A 104 0.02 7.50 9.00
CA GLY A 104 -0.28 7.78 10.40
C GLY A 104 0.90 8.20 11.25
N SER A 105 2.10 8.31 10.65
CA SER A 105 3.37 8.58 11.34
C SER A 105 3.45 9.97 12.00
N THR A 106 2.65 10.93 11.53
CA THR A 106 2.44 12.24 12.20
C THR A 106 0.95 12.61 12.17
N PRO A 107 0.50 13.62 12.96
CA PRO A 107 -0.87 14.12 12.89
C PRO A 107 -1.32 14.57 11.49
N GLU A 108 -0.41 15.14 10.69
CA GLU A 108 -0.66 15.62 9.32
C GLU A 108 -0.88 14.47 8.33
N ARG A 109 -0.36 13.29 8.65
CA ARG A 109 -0.39 12.05 7.86
C ARG A 109 -1.52 11.12 8.31
N ARG A 110 -2.68 11.69 8.65
CA ARG A 110 -3.90 10.95 9.04
C ARG A 110 -5.08 11.21 8.11
N ARG A 111 -4.80 11.80 6.95
CA ARG A 111 -5.78 12.12 5.90
C ARG A 111 -5.60 11.17 4.74
N GLY A 112 -6.56 10.27 4.56
CA GLY A 112 -6.67 9.40 3.40
C GLY A 112 -7.63 9.96 2.36
N ALA A 113 -7.88 9.19 1.31
CA ALA A 113 -8.85 9.55 0.28
C ALA A 113 -9.64 8.32 -0.18
N LEU A 114 -10.90 8.55 -0.55
CA LEU A 114 -11.78 7.55 -1.12
C LEU A 114 -12.16 7.99 -2.54
N VAL A 115 -11.89 7.13 -3.51
CA VAL A 115 -12.18 7.37 -4.93
C VAL A 115 -13.12 6.27 -5.43
N PRO A 116 -14.36 6.58 -5.85
CA PRO A 116 -15.25 5.56 -6.39
C PRO A 116 -14.69 4.98 -7.68
N LEU A 117 -15.01 3.71 -7.94
CA LEU A 117 -14.70 3.05 -9.21
C LEU A 117 -15.86 3.19 -10.19
N GLU A 118 -15.52 3.27 -11.46
CA GLU A 118 -16.43 3.09 -12.59
C GLU A 118 -16.60 1.60 -12.92
N ALA A 119 -17.58 1.27 -13.76
CA ALA A 119 -17.93 -0.12 -14.07
C ALA A 119 -16.78 -0.96 -14.68
N ASP A 120 -15.83 -0.32 -15.37
CA ASP A 120 -14.66 -0.97 -15.97
C ASP A 120 -13.46 -1.09 -15.00
N GLY A 121 -13.62 -0.61 -13.76
CA GLY A 121 -12.56 -0.51 -12.75
C GLY A 121 -11.72 0.76 -12.84
N GLY A 122 -12.07 1.71 -13.72
CA GLY A 122 -11.46 3.02 -13.78
C GLY A 122 -11.79 3.87 -12.56
N LEU A 123 -11.01 4.93 -12.30
CA LEU A 123 -11.30 5.87 -11.22
C LEU A 123 -12.38 6.87 -11.63
N GLY A 124 -13.39 7.04 -10.78
CA GLY A 124 -14.38 8.10 -10.90
C GLY A 124 -13.85 9.44 -10.41
N THR A 125 -14.69 10.48 -10.51
CA THR A 125 -14.29 11.87 -10.27
C THR A 125 -14.60 12.41 -8.87
N ARG A 126 -15.45 11.73 -8.10
CA ARG A 126 -15.92 12.19 -6.78
C ARG A 126 -14.98 11.74 -5.66
N VAL A 127 -13.79 12.35 -5.60
CA VAL A 127 -12.85 12.08 -4.51
C VAL A 127 -13.34 12.69 -3.19
N ARG A 128 -13.26 11.92 -2.10
CA ARG A 128 -13.56 12.39 -0.74
C ARG A 128 -12.37 12.16 0.18
N GLU A 129 -12.05 13.14 1.01
CA GLU A 129 -11.07 12.95 2.09
C GLU A 129 -11.65 12.04 3.17
N VAL A 130 -10.79 11.19 3.75
CA VAL A 130 -11.13 10.26 4.83
C VAL A 130 -10.23 10.56 6.03
N ASP A 131 -10.85 10.83 7.18
CA ASP A 131 -10.13 11.08 8.43
C ASP A 131 -9.83 9.77 9.18
N PHE A 132 -8.55 9.43 9.31
CA PHE A 132 -8.05 8.27 10.07
C PHE A 132 -7.69 8.61 11.51
N ALA A 133 -7.80 9.88 11.94
CA ALA A 133 -7.26 10.34 13.21
C ALA A 133 -7.80 9.60 14.44
N PRO A 134 -9.11 9.32 14.58
CA PRO A 134 -9.63 8.59 15.74
C PRO A 134 -9.11 7.15 15.80
N LEU A 135 -9.11 6.46 14.66
CA LEU A 135 -8.57 5.11 14.52
C LEU A 135 -7.07 5.08 14.90
N TYR A 136 -6.26 5.95 14.31
CA TYR A 136 -4.82 5.97 14.56
C TYR A 136 -4.46 6.42 15.97
N ALA A 137 -5.25 7.32 16.57
CA ALA A 137 -5.09 7.66 17.99
C ALA A 137 -5.35 6.46 18.91
N ARG A 138 -6.28 5.56 18.56
CA ARG A 138 -6.47 4.29 19.28
C ARG A 138 -5.30 3.35 19.07
N LEU A 139 -4.88 3.11 17.82
CA LEU A 139 -3.77 2.20 17.52
C LEU A 139 -2.46 2.65 18.17
N ALA A 140 -2.21 3.96 18.22
CA ALA A 140 -1.01 4.52 18.84
C ALA A 140 -0.87 4.20 20.35
N ARG A 141 -1.98 3.98 21.05
CA ARG A 141 -1.96 3.57 22.47
C ARG A 141 -1.40 2.15 22.66
N GLU A 142 -1.51 1.31 21.63
CA GLU A 142 -1.07 -0.09 21.66
C GLU A 142 0.27 -0.29 20.91
N LEU A 143 0.49 0.43 19.82
CA LEU A 143 1.65 0.26 18.93
C LEU A 143 2.73 1.34 19.09
N GLY A 144 2.45 2.43 19.81
CA GLY A 144 3.31 3.61 19.84
C GLY A 144 3.13 4.42 18.56
N THR A 145 4.20 4.64 17.81
CA THR A 145 4.11 5.33 16.52
C THR A 145 3.42 4.42 15.49
N VAL A 146 2.32 4.90 14.91
CA VAL A 146 1.62 4.22 13.81
C VAL A 146 2.36 4.51 12.51
N ASN A 147 2.60 3.47 11.72
CA ASN A 147 3.13 3.57 10.36
C ASN A 147 2.48 2.46 9.52
N VAL A 148 1.30 2.71 8.97
CA VAL A 148 0.57 1.76 8.13
C VAL A 148 1.13 1.79 6.73
N GLU A 149 1.62 0.65 6.24
CA GLU A 149 2.17 0.48 4.89
C GLU A 149 1.41 -0.58 4.08
N GLY A 150 0.36 -1.19 4.62
CA GLY A 150 -0.45 -2.12 3.83
C GLY A 150 -1.90 -2.17 4.27
N ALA A 151 -2.81 -2.40 3.31
CA ALA A 151 -4.23 -2.46 3.60
C ALA A 151 -4.99 -3.41 2.65
N ALA A 152 -5.85 -4.27 3.20
CA ALA A 152 -6.62 -5.22 2.40
C ALA A 152 -8.00 -5.49 3.00
N LEU A 153 -9.04 -5.50 2.16
CA LEU A 153 -10.40 -5.87 2.57
C LEU A 153 -10.68 -7.32 2.17
N THR A 154 -10.92 -8.20 3.15
CA THR A 154 -11.38 -9.57 2.89
C THR A 154 -12.01 -10.21 4.12
N GLY A 155 -12.91 -11.18 3.92
CA GLY A 155 -13.54 -11.92 5.01
C GLY A 155 -14.32 -11.03 6.01
N GLY A 156 -14.93 -9.95 5.53
CA GLY A 156 -15.65 -8.99 6.37
C GLY A 156 -14.76 -8.12 7.27
N ARG A 157 -13.46 -8.06 6.97
CA ARG A 157 -12.48 -7.28 7.74
C ARG A 157 -11.65 -6.39 6.83
N LEU A 158 -11.39 -5.17 7.28
CA LEU A 158 -10.30 -4.35 6.74
C LEU A 158 -9.05 -4.65 7.58
N TRP A 159 -8.03 -5.18 6.93
CA TRP A 159 -6.73 -5.47 7.52
C TRP A 159 -5.80 -4.30 7.27
N LEU A 160 -5.09 -3.84 8.31
CA LEU A 160 -4.01 -2.87 8.20
C LEU A 160 -2.70 -3.51 8.66
N PHE A 161 -1.63 -3.24 7.92
CA PHE A 161 -0.29 -3.74 8.17
C PHE A 161 0.56 -2.57 8.60
N ASN A 162 0.90 -2.53 9.88
CA ASN A 162 1.75 -1.52 10.47
C ASN A 162 3.20 -1.98 10.39
N ARG A 163 4.06 -1.17 9.77
CA ARG A 163 5.50 -1.35 9.77
C ARG A 163 6.10 -0.97 11.13
N GLY A 164 7.03 -1.80 11.60
CA GLY A 164 7.89 -1.43 12.72
C GLY A 164 8.90 -0.36 12.32
N ASN A 165 8.89 0.80 13.00
CA ASN A 165 9.94 1.81 12.89
C ASN A 165 11.17 1.43 13.74
N ASP A 166 12.35 1.86 13.34
CA ASP A 166 13.60 1.63 14.09
C ASP A 166 13.45 2.07 15.57
N GLY A 167 13.60 1.13 16.50
CA GLY A 167 13.45 1.35 17.95
C GLY A 167 12.38 0.45 18.60
N GLU A 168 11.43 1.05 19.33
CA GLU A 168 10.31 0.39 20.03
C GLU A 168 9.13 0.03 19.09
N GLY A 169 9.17 0.48 17.83
CA GLY A 169 8.16 0.18 16.83
C GLY A 169 8.13 -1.32 16.51
N GLN A 170 6.94 -1.90 16.39
CA GLN A 170 6.78 -3.31 16.09
C GLN A 170 5.82 -3.50 14.92
N ASP A 171 6.19 -4.39 14.00
CA ASP A 171 5.28 -4.83 12.96
C ASP A 171 3.99 -5.35 13.60
N ALA A 172 2.85 -4.98 13.01
CA ALA A 172 1.58 -5.45 13.50
C ALA A 172 0.56 -5.61 12.38
N VAL A 173 -0.33 -6.57 12.56
CA VAL A 173 -1.51 -6.77 11.73
C VAL A 173 -2.72 -6.40 12.58
N VAL A 174 -3.48 -5.41 12.10
CA VAL A 174 -4.70 -4.91 12.73
C VAL A 174 -5.89 -5.39 11.91
N ALA A 175 -6.88 -5.97 12.58
CA ALA A 175 -8.16 -6.31 11.96
C ALA A 175 -9.23 -5.33 12.41
N LEU A 176 -9.91 -4.72 11.46
CA LEU A 176 -11.09 -3.88 11.66
C LEU A 176 -12.33 -4.60 11.16
N ASP A 177 -13.46 -4.43 11.84
CA ASP A 177 -14.76 -4.83 11.29
C ASP A 177 -15.10 -3.97 10.08
N ALA A 178 -15.27 -4.60 8.92
CA ALA A 178 -15.56 -3.88 7.68
C ALA A 178 -16.90 -3.13 7.73
N GLY A 179 -17.88 -3.62 8.48
CA GLY A 179 -19.17 -2.97 8.61
C GLY A 179 -19.05 -1.60 9.29
N TRP A 180 -18.24 -1.48 10.34
CA TRP A 180 -17.93 -0.20 10.96
C TRP A 180 -17.24 0.77 10.00
N VAL A 181 -16.25 0.29 9.25
CA VAL A 181 -15.52 1.09 8.26
C VAL A 181 -16.46 1.59 7.15
N LEU A 182 -17.21 0.68 6.51
CA LEU A 182 -18.10 1.00 5.39
C LEU A 182 -19.23 1.95 5.80
N ARG A 183 -19.78 1.82 7.02
CA ARG A 183 -20.77 2.77 7.55
C ARG A 183 -20.18 4.17 7.72
N ALA A 184 -18.96 4.28 8.27
CA ALA A 184 -18.30 5.57 8.45
C ALA A 184 -17.99 6.23 7.11
N LEU A 185 -17.45 5.48 6.15
CA LEU A 185 -17.19 5.96 4.78
C LEU A 185 -18.47 6.39 4.06
N GLY A 186 -19.56 5.65 4.22
CA GLY A 186 -20.88 6.02 3.69
C GLY A 186 -21.41 7.32 4.28
N ALA A 187 -21.30 7.47 5.60
CA ALA A 187 -21.76 8.66 6.32
C ALA A 187 -20.82 9.87 6.19
N GLY A 188 -19.62 9.70 5.63
CA GLY A 188 -18.61 10.75 5.56
C GLY A 188 -18.04 11.15 6.92
N THR A 189 -18.02 10.22 7.87
CA THR A 189 -17.45 10.43 9.22
C THR A 189 -16.04 9.86 9.32
N PRO A 190 -15.23 10.30 10.29
CA PRO A 190 -13.93 9.68 10.57
C PRO A 190 -14.02 8.17 10.81
N LEU A 191 -12.93 7.44 10.52
CA LEU A 191 -12.88 6.00 10.78
C LEU A 191 -12.92 5.72 12.29
N PRO A 192 -13.86 4.87 12.75
CA PRO A 192 -14.13 4.68 14.18
C PRO A 192 -13.06 3.79 14.83
N ALA A 193 -12.69 4.13 16.06
CA ALA A 193 -11.79 3.32 16.88
C ALA A 193 -12.47 2.03 17.40
N GLU A 194 -13.80 2.04 17.48
CA GLU A 194 -14.66 0.94 17.92
C GLU A 194 -14.66 -0.23 16.93
N GLY A 195 -14.26 0.01 15.69
CA GLY A 195 -14.13 -1.03 14.67
C GLY A 195 -12.93 -1.95 14.87
N VAL A 196 -11.98 -1.64 15.77
CA VAL A 196 -10.78 -2.46 16.00
C VAL A 196 -11.15 -3.78 16.70
N LEU A 197 -10.94 -4.89 16.00
CA LEU A 197 -11.21 -6.25 16.50
C LEU A 197 -9.96 -6.85 17.15
N THR A 198 -8.82 -6.78 16.47
CA THR A 198 -7.56 -7.34 16.98
C THR A 198 -6.37 -6.51 16.54
N VAL A 199 -5.38 -6.40 17.42
CA VAL A 199 -4.03 -5.92 17.09
C VAL A 199 -3.06 -7.05 17.43
N ARG A 200 -2.39 -7.60 16.40
CA ARG A 200 -1.42 -8.69 16.58
C ARG A 200 -0.05 -8.17 16.22
N ARG A 201 0.89 -8.22 17.17
CA ARG A 201 2.30 -7.88 16.91
C ARG A 201 3.02 -9.03 16.21
N TRP A 202 4.00 -8.70 15.39
CA TRP A 202 4.70 -9.60 14.50
C TRP A 202 6.22 -9.49 14.62
N LYS A 203 6.89 -10.59 14.27
CA LYS A 203 8.32 -10.66 13.99
C LYS A 203 8.49 -11.48 12.72
N LEU A 204 8.73 -10.82 11.59
CA LEU A 204 8.73 -11.45 10.26
C LEU A 204 10.02 -12.20 9.93
N GLY A 205 11.03 -12.15 10.81
CA GLY A 205 12.35 -12.69 10.56
C GLY A 205 13.32 -11.61 10.07
N ARG A 206 14.39 -12.02 9.40
CA ARG A 206 15.48 -11.14 8.98
C ARG A 206 16.06 -11.60 7.63
N VAL A 207 16.62 -10.67 6.87
CA VAL A 207 17.55 -10.96 5.76
C VAL A 207 18.97 -10.64 6.27
N GLY A 208 19.79 -11.68 6.45
CA GLY A 208 21.05 -11.53 7.18
C GLY A 208 20.81 -11.01 8.60
N SER A 209 21.39 -9.85 8.92
CA SER A 209 21.21 -9.18 10.22
C SER A 209 20.09 -8.15 10.25
N VAL A 210 19.38 -7.90 9.15
CA VAL A 210 18.40 -6.80 9.03
C VAL A 210 16.97 -7.35 9.17
N PRO A 211 16.14 -6.82 10.08
CA PRO A 211 14.76 -7.29 10.24
C PRO A 211 13.92 -7.01 8.99
N LEU A 212 12.99 -7.92 8.70
CA LEU A 212 11.93 -7.70 7.74
C LEU A 212 10.79 -6.94 8.41
N SER A 213 10.24 -5.94 7.73
CA SER A 213 9.05 -5.21 8.13
C SER A 213 8.03 -5.16 6.99
N PHE A 214 6.74 -5.06 7.32
CA PHE A 214 5.68 -5.02 6.28
C PHE A 214 5.79 -3.78 5.40
N THR A 215 5.43 -3.95 4.12
CA THR A 215 5.45 -2.86 3.13
C THR A 215 4.22 -2.77 2.23
N ASP A 216 3.38 -3.81 2.14
CA ASP A 216 2.03 -3.77 1.55
C ASP A 216 1.26 -5.09 1.79
N ALA A 217 -0.04 -5.11 1.49
CA ALA A 217 -0.87 -6.32 1.52
C ALA A 217 -2.00 -6.31 0.47
N ALA A 218 -2.32 -7.50 -0.05
CA ALA A 218 -3.42 -7.73 -0.98
C ALA A 218 -4.36 -8.85 -0.50
N PRO A 219 -5.68 -8.73 -0.72
CA PRO A 219 -6.63 -9.78 -0.40
C PRO A 219 -6.63 -10.90 -1.46
N LEU A 220 -6.93 -12.12 -1.03
CA LEU A 220 -7.34 -13.22 -1.90
C LEU A 220 -8.84 -13.54 -1.73
N PRO A 221 -9.51 -14.09 -2.76
CA PRO A 221 -10.93 -14.41 -2.70
C PRO A 221 -11.31 -15.45 -1.62
N ASP A 222 -10.35 -16.29 -1.20
CA ASP A 222 -10.55 -17.31 -0.17
C ASP A 222 -10.35 -16.79 1.27
N GLY A 223 -10.21 -15.47 1.43
CA GLY A 223 -10.00 -14.83 2.73
C GLY A 223 -8.53 -14.69 3.13
N ARG A 224 -7.59 -15.35 2.44
CA ARG A 224 -6.16 -15.19 2.71
C ARG A 224 -5.68 -13.79 2.34
N LEU A 225 -4.51 -13.44 2.86
CA LEU A 225 -3.82 -12.18 2.58
C LEU A 225 -2.44 -12.49 2.03
N VAL A 226 -2.07 -11.86 0.92
CA VAL A 226 -0.67 -11.78 0.49
C VAL A 226 -0.07 -10.51 1.06
N PHE A 227 1.19 -10.52 1.46
CA PHE A 227 1.91 -9.32 1.88
C PHE A 227 3.32 -9.27 1.31
N THR A 228 3.84 -8.06 1.16
CA THR A 228 5.25 -7.77 0.94
C THR A 228 5.91 -7.34 2.25
N ALA A 229 7.19 -7.64 2.37
CA ALA A 229 8.04 -7.13 3.44
C ALA A 229 9.41 -6.76 2.88
N ALA A 230 10.06 -5.77 3.47
CA ALA A 230 11.41 -5.33 3.11
C ALA A 230 12.32 -5.29 4.34
N ALA A 231 13.60 -5.54 4.11
CA ALA A 231 14.67 -5.43 5.08
C ALA A 231 15.59 -4.28 4.66
N GLU A 232 15.50 -3.17 5.36
CA GLU A 232 16.29 -1.96 5.11
C GLU A 232 17.30 -1.74 6.24
N ALA A 233 18.58 -1.69 5.88
CA ALA A 233 19.68 -1.45 6.81
C ALA A 233 19.77 0.05 7.13
N THR A 234 18.94 0.51 8.04
CA THR A 234 19.01 1.91 8.49
C THR A 234 20.15 2.06 9.50
N GLN A 235 21.24 2.76 9.10
CA GLN A 235 22.29 3.16 10.05
C GLN A 235 21.91 4.44 10.85
N ASN A 236 20.83 5.13 10.45
CA ASN A 236 20.37 6.39 11.04
C ASN A 236 18.90 6.64 10.69
N ALA A 237 18.03 6.90 11.68
CA ALA A 237 16.58 7.09 11.51
C ALA A 237 16.14 8.27 10.62
N PHE A 238 17.09 8.95 9.96
CA PHE A 238 16.88 10.12 9.11
C PHE A 238 17.27 9.88 7.63
N LEU A 239 17.91 8.75 7.30
CA LEU A 239 18.28 8.35 5.95
C LEU A 239 17.58 7.03 5.62
N ASP A 240 17.07 6.90 4.40
CA ASP A 240 16.53 5.63 3.92
C ASP A 240 17.70 4.62 3.85
N GLY A 241 17.51 3.47 4.49
CA GLY A 241 18.55 2.47 4.67
C GLY A 241 18.84 1.68 3.39
N GLU A 242 20.02 1.08 3.28
CA GLU A 242 20.31 0.18 2.14
C GLU A 242 19.31 -0.99 2.15
N VAL A 243 18.62 -1.22 1.04
CA VAL A 243 17.71 -2.36 0.89
C VAL A 243 18.53 -3.64 0.79
N VAL A 244 18.44 -4.47 1.82
CA VAL A 244 19.17 -5.75 1.93
C VAL A 244 18.36 -6.91 1.33
N GLY A 245 17.03 -6.76 1.24
CA GLY A 245 16.18 -7.67 0.47
C GLY A 245 14.70 -7.51 0.79
N SER A 246 13.87 -8.28 0.09
CA SER A 246 12.43 -8.35 0.32
C SER A 246 11.95 -9.79 0.50
N ALA A 247 10.76 -9.94 1.04
CA ALA A 247 10.05 -11.20 1.16
C ALA A 247 8.58 -11.04 0.74
N LEU A 248 8.00 -12.16 0.31
CA LEU A 248 6.58 -12.30 0.01
C LEU A 248 6.00 -13.35 0.94
N GLY A 249 4.88 -13.04 1.58
CA GLY A 249 4.24 -13.96 2.50
C GLY A 249 2.74 -14.09 2.28
N VAL A 250 2.17 -15.10 2.93
CA VAL A 250 0.74 -15.38 2.91
C VAL A 250 0.25 -15.57 4.34
N LEU A 251 -0.85 -14.93 4.69
CA LEU A 251 -1.58 -15.14 5.93
C LEU A 251 -2.89 -15.91 5.68
N SER A 252 -3.29 -16.71 6.67
CA SER A 252 -4.62 -17.32 6.73
C SER A 252 -5.71 -16.24 6.88
N PRO A 253 -7.00 -16.59 6.68
CA PRO A 253 -8.11 -15.66 6.92
C PRO A 253 -8.21 -15.13 8.37
N GLU A 254 -7.54 -15.78 9.32
CA GLU A 254 -7.44 -15.36 10.72
C GLU A 254 -6.19 -14.51 11.01
N GLY A 255 -5.40 -14.19 9.97
CA GLY A 255 -4.16 -13.44 10.09
C GLY A 255 -3.02 -14.26 10.70
N LYS A 256 -2.96 -15.58 10.45
CA LYS A 256 -1.83 -16.43 10.88
C LYS A 256 -0.85 -16.66 9.73
N PRO A 257 0.47 -16.75 9.96
CA PRO A 257 1.43 -17.00 8.88
C PRO A 257 1.23 -18.38 8.28
N LEU A 258 1.21 -18.45 6.94
CA LEU A 258 1.18 -19.70 6.18
C LEU A 258 2.47 -19.89 5.37
N LEU A 259 3.00 -18.81 4.81
CA LEU A 259 4.19 -18.83 3.95
C LEU A 259 4.99 -17.53 4.13
N LEU A 260 6.32 -17.64 4.02
CA LEU A 260 7.22 -16.51 3.80
C LEU A 260 8.35 -16.96 2.87
N LYS A 261 8.53 -16.26 1.75
CA LYS A 261 9.50 -16.59 0.70
C LYS A 261 10.36 -15.38 0.40
N HIS A 262 11.67 -15.54 0.56
CA HIS A 262 12.62 -14.47 0.26
C HIS A 262 12.70 -14.23 -1.25
N VAL A 263 12.78 -12.95 -1.61
CA VAL A 263 13.02 -12.48 -2.97
C VAL A 263 14.52 -12.47 -3.19
N THR A 264 14.95 -13.03 -4.32
CA THR A 264 16.38 -13.18 -4.63
C THR A 264 16.98 -11.87 -5.15
N ALA A 265 16.16 -11.03 -5.78
CA ALA A 265 16.57 -9.70 -6.21
C ALA A 265 16.71 -8.76 -5.01
N LYS A 266 17.73 -7.90 -5.04
CA LYS A 266 17.88 -6.78 -4.12
C LYS A 266 16.99 -5.63 -4.60
N VAL A 267 15.71 -5.71 -4.25
CA VAL A 267 14.68 -4.73 -4.58
C VAL A 267 13.78 -4.56 -3.36
N LYS A 268 13.29 -3.34 -3.13
CA LYS A 268 12.35 -3.04 -2.07
C LYS A 268 10.94 -3.14 -2.63
N LEU A 269 10.28 -4.27 -2.40
CA LEU A 269 8.89 -4.40 -2.80
C LEU A 269 8.02 -3.57 -1.86
N GLU A 270 7.32 -2.58 -2.40
CA GLU A 270 6.46 -1.64 -1.66
C GLU A 270 4.99 -1.70 -2.09
N GLY A 271 4.64 -2.57 -3.04
CA GLY A 271 3.24 -2.79 -3.34
C GLY A 271 2.98 -4.16 -3.89
N VAL A 272 1.79 -4.71 -3.60
CA VAL A 272 1.34 -5.98 -4.14
C VAL A 272 -0.14 -5.94 -4.55
N ALA A 273 -0.41 -6.42 -5.77
CA ALA A 273 -1.76 -6.84 -6.17
C ALA A 273 -1.72 -8.34 -6.48
N ALA A 274 -2.70 -9.09 -5.98
CA ALA A 274 -2.66 -10.56 -6.01
C ALA A 274 -3.98 -11.16 -6.50
N TRP A 275 -3.90 -12.25 -7.27
CA TRP A 275 -5.06 -13.07 -7.60
C TRP A 275 -4.69 -14.55 -7.82
N PRO A 276 -5.62 -15.49 -7.62
CA PRO A 276 -5.39 -16.90 -7.91
C PRO A 276 -5.08 -17.14 -9.39
N ALA A 277 -4.11 -18.01 -9.67
CA ALA A 277 -3.78 -18.45 -11.03
C ALA A 277 -3.45 -19.95 -11.04
N PRO A 278 -3.48 -20.61 -12.22
CA PRO A 278 -3.00 -21.99 -12.32
C PRO A 278 -1.56 -22.10 -11.78
N GLY A 279 -1.36 -22.99 -10.80
CA GLY A 279 -0.04 -23.25 -10.20
C GLY A 279 0.38 -22.31 -9.06
N GLY A 280 -0.43 -21.31 -8.68
CA GLY A 280 -0.10 -20.45 -7.54
C GLY A 280 -0.91 -19.16 -7.45
N ILE A 281 -0.28 -18.12 -6.94
CA ILE A 281 -0.86 -16.79 -6.82
C ILE A 281 -0.09 -15.86 -7.75
N HIS A 282 -0.77 -15.27 -8.72
CA HIS A 282 -0.17 -14.28 -9.60
C HIS A 282 -0.08 -12.96 -8.85
N LEU A 283 1.10 -12.33 -8.89
CA LEU A 283 1.39 -11.06 -8.24
C LEU A 283 1.87 -10.02 -9.25
N LEU A 284 1.32 -8.82 -9.13
CA LEU A 284 1.95 -7.59 -9.61
C LEU A 284 2.59 -6.88 -8.43
N LEU A 285 3.79 -6.35 -8.62
CA LEU A 285 4.59 -5.76 -7.56
C LEU A 285 5.17 -4.43 -8.01
N VAL A 286 5.18 -3.44 -7.13
CA VAL A 286 5.88 -2.16 -7.36
C VAL A 286 7.01 -1.98 -6.35
N SER A 287 7.93 -1.08 -6.69
CA SER A 287 9.07 -0.68 -5.87
C SER A 287 9.26 0.82 -6.01
N ASP A 288 9.66 1.49 -4.94
CA ASP A 288 10.30 2.81 -5.05
C ASP A 288 11.58 2.68 -5.89
N ALA A 289 11.84 3.70 -6.71
CA ALA A 289 13.09 3.85 -7.43
C ALA A 289 14.18 4.57 -6.61
N ASP A 290 13.84 5.14 -5.45
CA ASP A 290 14.68 5.97 -4.55
C ASP A 290 15.31 7.23 -5.22
N ASP A 291 15.11 7.41 -6.53
CA ASP A 291 15.56 8.51 -7.34
C ASP A 291 14.37 9.10 -8.12
N PRO A 292 13.92 10.33 -7.80
CA PRO A 292 12.81 10.99 -8.47
C PRO A 292 12.93 11.10 -10.00
N SER A 293 14.15 10.98 -10.54
CA SER A 293 14.42 10.98 -11.99
C SER A 293 14.21 9.62 -12.67
N VAL A 294 13.98 8.56 -11.90
CA VAL A 294 13.80 7.18 -12.39
C VAL A 294 12.33 6.77 -12.21
N ALA A 295 11.76 6.15 -13.25
CA ALA A 295 10.42 5.61 -13.18
C ALA A 295 10.39 4.31 -12.36
N ALA A 296 9.43 4.21 -11.45
CA ALA A 296 9.17 3.02 -10.66
C ALA A 296 8.90 1.81 -11.57
N PRO A 297 9.52 0.66 -11.30
CA PRO A 297 9.25 -0.58 -12.02
C PRO A 297 7.94 -1.22 -11.53
N LEU A 298 7.17 -1.77 -12.47
CA LEU A 298 6.14 -2.77 -12.22
C LEU A 298 6.73 -4.13 -12.57
N PHE A 299 6.72 -5.04 -11.60
CA PHE A 299 7.11 -6.43 -11.79
C PHE A 299 5.91 -7.37 -11.80
N GLU A 300 6.16 -8.57 -12.31
CA GLU A 300 5.22 -9.69 -12.32
C GLU A 300 5.91 -10.96 -11.81
N THR A 301 5.18 -11.78 -11.04
CA THR A 301 5.67 -13.10 -10.61
C THR A 301 4.52 -14.04 -10.26
N LEU A 302 4.80 -15.34 -10.25
CA LEU A 302 3.91 -16.36 -9.70
C LEU A 302 4.46 -16.85 -8.36
N LEU A 303 3.73 -16.61 -7.27
CA LEU A 303 4.03 -17.15 -5.95
C LEU A 303 3.47 -18.56 -5.83
N THR A 304 4.37 -19.54 -5.73
CA THR A 304 4.04 -20.97 -5.60
C THR A 304 4.29 -21.45 -4.17
N ASP A 305 3.47 -22.38 -3.69
CA ASP A 305 3.65 -23.05 -2.39
C ASP A 305 4.94 -23.90 -2.33
N ALA A 306 5.50 -24.27 -3.48
CA ALA A 306 6.77 -24.99 -3.54
C ALA A 306 7.95 -24.11 -3.07
N ASN A 307 8.67 -24.60 -2.06
CA ASN A 307 10.05 -24.17 -1.84
C ASN A 307 10.85 -24.47 -3.11
N PRO A 308 11.64 -23.53 -3.64
CA PRO A 308 12.68 -23.92 -4.59
C PRO A 308 13.59 -24.88 -3.82
N GLY A 309 13.59 -26.15 -4.24
CA GLY A 309 14.49 -27.16 -3.72
C GLY A 309 15.95 -26.80 -3.95
#